data_AF-A0AAD4BPP4-F1
#
_entry.id   AF-A0AAD4BPP4-F1
#
_cell.length_a   1.000
_cell.length_b   1.000
_cell.length_c   1.000
_cell.angle_alpha   90.00
_cell.angle_beta   90.00
_cell.angle_gamma   90.00
#
_symmetry.space_group_name_H-M   'P 1'
#
loop_
_entity.id
_entity.type
_entity.pdbx_description
1 polymer ?
#
loop_
_entity_poly.entity_id
_entity_poly.type
_entity_poly.pdbx_seq_one_letter_code
_entity_poly.pdbx_strand_id
1 'polypeptide(L)'
;MTETCFKFMINVYGILFRTQNLSEVKNFCYKMWSKILRNRISLQDFIFVKEVRMGTYSDKVPPPPGVAVAARRILQDESDEPQYGERHPITPEEFLANRQLRIDASYYITRVLIPPPERIFNLVGADVRAWYDEMPKTTTVDEQDPLVHSPRKCAPVHANGFKIDEHFQSARCLTCSCTAWDGKLDLAFARRVMPTFR
;
A
#
# COMPACT_ATOMS: atom_id res chain seq x y z
N MET A 1 -3.59 16.12 6.56
CA MET A 1 -4.48 15.07 6.02
C MET A 1 -3.91 14.66 4.69
N THR A 2 -3.92 13.37 4.33
CA THR A 2 -3.35 12.90 3.06
C THR A 2 -4.18 13.40 1.87
N GLU A 3 -3.52 13.71 0.76
CA GLU A 3 -4.19 14.21 -0.44
C GLU A 3 -5.18 13.19 -1.01
N THR A 4 -4.82 11.90 -0.98
CA THR A 4 -5.71 10.82 -1.38
C THR A 4 -6.98 10.77 -0.52
N CYS A 5 -6.91 11.03 0.79
CA CYS A 5 -8.09 11.03 1.66
C CYS A 5 -9.06 12.15 1.26
N PHE A 6 -8.52 13.34 0.94
CA PHE A 6 -9.34 14.49 0.51
C PHE A 6 -10.01 14.21 -0.84
N LYS A 7 -9.23 13.75 -1.82
CA LYS A 7 -9.76 13.35 -3.14
C LYS A 7 -10.81 12.24 -3.01
N PHE A 8 -10.56 11.23 -2.18
CA PHE A 8 -11.50 10.14 -1.93
C PHE A 8 -12.83 10.65 -1.39
N MET A 9 -12.80 11.48 -0.34
CA MET A 9 -14.00 12.06 0.26
C MET A 9 -14.80 12.88 -0.75
N ILE A 10 -14.15 13.77 -1.51
CA ILE A 10 -14.84 14.60 -2.52
C ILE A 10 -15.57 13.72 -3.55
N ASN A 11 -14.92 12.67 -4.04
CA ASN A 11 -15.54 11.77 -5.02
C ASN A 11 -16.71 10.99 -4.41
N VAL A 12 -16.55 10.46 -3.20
CA VAL A 12 -17.63 9.75 -2.49
C VAL A 12 -18.86 10.64 -2.31
N TYR A 13 -18.67 11.86 -1.79
CA TYR A 13 -19.78 12.80 -1.60
C TYR A 13 -20.33 13.32 -2.92
N GLY A 14 -19.47 13.56 -3.91
CA GLY A 14 -19.90 13.98 -5.25
C GLY A 14 -20.83 12.96 -5.90
N ILE A 15 -20.50 11.67 -5.80
CA ILE A 15 -21.37 10.59 -6.30
C ILE A 15 -22.68 10.55 -5.49
N LEU A 16 -22.59 10.61 -4.16
CA LEU A 16 -23.77 10.58 -3.29
C LEU A 16 -24.75 11.72 -3.61
N PHE A 17 -24.29 12.96 -3.72
CA PHE A 17 -25.16 14.10 -3.98
C PHE A 17 -25.66 14.18 -5.43
N ARG A 18 -24.89 13.67 -6.39
CA ARG A 18 -25.27 13.69 -7.82
C ARG A 18 -26.25 12.57 -8.18
N THR A 19 -26.05 11.38 -7.64
CA THR A 19 -26.77 10.15 -8.06
C THR A 19 -27.70 9.61 -6.98
N GLN A 20 -27.48 9.98 -5.71
CA GLN A 20 -28.18 9.45 -4.53
C GLN A 20 -28.19 7.92 -4.44
N ASN A 21 -27.28 7.24 -5.14
CA ASN A 21 -27.25 5.80 -5.21
C ASN A 21 -26.10 5.23 -4.36
N LEU A 22 -26.45 4.56 -3.26
CA LEU A 22 -25.50 3.93 -2.35
C LEU A 22 -24.70 2.79 -3.00
N SER A 23 -25.28 2.10 -3.99
CA SER A 23 -24.60 1.00 -4.67
C SER A 23 -23.43 1.52 -5.51
N GLU A 24 -23.57 2.68 -6.14
CA GLU A 24 -22.50 3.32 -6.92
C GLU A 24 -21.35 3.78 -6.02
N VAL A 25 -21.69 4.36 -4.87
CA VAL A 25 -20.71 4.73 -3.84
C VAL A 25 -19.96 3.49 -3.33
N LYS A 26 -20.67 2.41 -3.00
CA LYS A 26 -20.06 1.14 -2.55
C LYS A 26 -19.07 0.60 -3.60
N ASN A 27 -19.46 0.61 -4.88
CA ASN A 27 -18.61 0.19 -5.99
C ASN A 27 -17.36 1.07 -6.14
N PHE A 28 -17.48 2.38 -5.95
CA PHE A 28 -16.34 3.30 -5.97
C PHE A 28 -15.37 3.02 -4.81
N CYS A 29 -15.89 2.86 -3.58
CA CYS A 29 -15.09 2.49 -2.40
C CYS A 29 -14.33 1.19 -2.63
N TYR A 30 -14.98 0.16 -3.18
CA TYR A 30 -14.35 -1.13 -3.49
C TYR A 30 -13.22 -1.02 -4.49
N LYS A 31 -13.40 -0.23 -5.55
CA LYS A 31 -12.34 0.03 -6.54
C LYS A 31 -11.15 0.74 -5.90
N MET A 32 -11.41 1.75 -5.07
CA MET A 32 -10.36 2.50 -4.38
C MET A 32 -9.58 1.63 -3.40
N TRP A 33 -10.28 0.91 -2.51
CA TRP A 33 -9.65 0.01 -1.54
C TRP A 33 -8.88 -1.10 -2.23
N SER A 34 -9.40 -1.66 -3.33
CA SER A 34 -8.68 -2.66 -4.14
C SER A 34 -7.36 -2.09 -4.70
N LYS A 35 -7.37 -0.84 -5.16
CA LYS A 35 -6.19 -0.16 -5.71
C LYS A 35 -5.11 0.04 -4.63
N ILE A 36 -5.54 0.38 -3.42
CA ILE A 36 -4.65 0.56 -2.26
C ILE A 36 -4.07 -0.80 -1.81
N LEU A 37 -4.91 -1.83 -1.70
CA LEU A 37 -4.48 -3.18 -1.31
C LEU A 37 -3.47 -3.79 -2.30
N ARG A 38 -3.62 -3.49 -3.60
CA ARG A 38 -2.68 -3.92 -4.66
C ARG A 38 -1.43 -3.04 -4.78
N ASN A 39 -1.23 -2.08 -3.87
CA ASN A 39 -0.12 -1.12 -3.92
C ASN A 39 -0.02 -0.35 -5.26
N ARG A 40 -1.15 -0.14 -5.96
CA ARG A 40 -1.23 0.60 -7.23
C ARG A 40 -1.50 2.08 -6.98
N ILE A 41 -0.79 2.69 -6.04
CA ILE A 41 -1.00 4.06 -5.56
C ILE A 41 0.32 4.84 -5.52
N SER A 42 0.25 6.16 -5.69
CA SER A 42 1.39 7.06 -5.51
C SER A 42 1.69 7.19 -4.01
N LEU A 43 2.94 6.96 -3.63
CA LEU A 43 3.37 7.07 -2.24
C LEU A 43 3.23 8.49 -1.69
N GLN A 44 3.45 9.50 -2.55
CA GLN A 44 3.39 10.91 -2.20
C GLN A 44 2.06 11.30 -1.55
N ASP A 45 0.96 10.77 -2.07
CA ASP A 45 -0.37 11.09 -1.58
C ASP A 45 -0.64 10.51 -0.18
N PHE A 46 0.14 9.53 0.28
CA PHE A 46 -0.02 8.84 1.56
C PHE A 46 0.93 9.35 2.65
N ILE A 47 1.74 10.36 2.32
CA ILE A 47 2.63 11.03 3.27
C ILE A 47 1.80 11.91 4.18
N PHE A 48 1.96 11.71 5.48
CA PHE A 48 1.43 12.65 6.47
C PHE A 48 2.43 13.78 6.67
N VAL A 49 1.92 15.01 6.62
CA VAL A 49 2.65 16.19 7.08
C VAL A 49 1.99 16.68 8.37
N LYS A 50 2.77 16.79 9.43
CA LYS A 50 2.30 17.20 10.75
C LYS A 50 3.25 18.25 11.32
N GLU A 51 2.69 19.23 12.01
CA GLU A 51 3.47 20.20 12.78
C GLU A 51 4.12 19.50 13.97
N VAL A 52 5.43 19.71 14.13
CA VAL A 52 6.23 19.16 15.22
C VAL A 52 6.52 20.29 16.22
N ARG A 53 6.29 20.02 17.50
CA ARG A 53 6.61 20.96 18.60
C ARG A 53 7.53 20.29 19.60
N MET A 54 8.83 20.49 19.45
CA MET A 54 9.81 19.88 20.36
C MET A 54 9.66 20.45 21.78
N GLY A 55 9.88 19.64 22.82
CA GLY A 55 9.87 20.08 24.23
C GLY A 55 8.50 20.34 24.88
N THR A 56 7.38 20.25 24.14
CA THR A 56 6.02 20.43 24.72
C THR A 56 5.36 19.11 25.15
N TYR A 57 5.95 17.97 24.80
CA TYR A 57 5.38 16.64 25.05
C TYR A 57 5.93 16.06 26.36
N SER A 58 5.07 15.37 27.12
CA SER A 58 5.48 14.69 28.36
C SER A 58 6.19 13.38 28.06
N ASP A 59 7.26 13.09 28.79
CA ASP A 59 8.03 11.83 28.69
C ASP A 59 7.24 10.57 29.07
N LYS A 60 6.04 10.73 29.63
CA LYS A 60 5.18 9.61 30.07
C LYS A 60 4.45 8.90 28.93
N VAL A 61 4.37 9.52 27.74
CA VAL A 61 3.64 8.99 26.58
C VAL A 61 4.60 8.94 25.39
N PRO A 62 4.60 7.86 24.59
CA PRO A 62 5.39 7.82 23.36
C PRO A 62 5.12 9.06 22.50
N PRO A 63 6.19 9.72 21.99
CA PRO A 63 6.02 10.92 21.20
C PRO A 63 5.23 10.61 19.92
N PRO A 64 4.46 11.57 19.39
CA PRO A 64 3.73 11.35 18.15
C PRO A 64 4.71 11.06 17.01
N PRO A 65 4.30 10.30 15.97
CA PRO A 65 5.22 9.83 14.93
C PRO A 65 6.05 10.93 14.25
N GLY A 66 5.48 12.13 14.04
CA GLY A 66 6.22 13.25 13.47
C GLY A 66 7.35 13.77 14.36
N VAL A 67 7.14 13.78 15.69
CA VAL A 67 8.19 14.13 16.67
C VAL A 67 9.22 13.02 16.74
N ALA A 68 8.80 11.75 16.70
CA ALA A 68 9.72 10.62 16.70
C ALA A 68 10.64 10.61 15.46
N VAL A 69 10.11 10.94 14.28
CA VAL A 69 10.91 11.07 13.05
C VAL A 69 11.85 12.26 13.14
N ALA A 70 11.39 13.42 13.61
CA ALA A 70 12.25 14.58 13.80
C ALA A 70 13.37 14.33 14.82
N ALA A 71 13.06 13.69 15.95
CA ALA A 71 14.06 13.33 16.96
C ALA A 71 15.13 12.38 16.40
N ARG A 72 14.76 11.45 15.51
CA ARG A 72 15.73 10.58 14.82
C ARG A 72 16.64 11.38 13.87
N ARG A 73 16.14 12.42 13.22
CA ARG A 73 16.94 13.29 12.36
C ARG A 73 17.94 14.11 13.15
N ILE A 74 17.52 14.70 14.27
CA ILE A 74 18.43 15.41 15.21
C ILE A 74 19.58 14.49 15.68
N LEU A 75 19.31 13.20 15.91
CA LEU A 75 20.36 12.24 16.28
C LEU A 75 21.34 11.94 15.13
N GLN A 76 20.93 12.13 13.88
CA GLN A 76 21.78 11.92 12.70
C GLN A 76 22.56 13.19 12.35
N ASP A 77 21.90 14.35 12.42
CA ASP A 77 22.48 15.67 12.23
C ASP A 77 21.88 16.62 13.27
N GLU A 78 22.72 17.11 14.19
CA GLU A 78 22.33 18.06 15.23
C GLU A 78 21.79 19.39 14.65
N SER A 79 22.13 19.71 13.39
CA SER A 79 21.68 20.92 12.69
C SER A 79 20.24 20.80 12.15
N ASP A 80 19.69 19.58 12.07
CA ASP A 80 18.35 19.32 11.51
C ASP A 80 17.24 19.43 12.58
N GLU A 81 17.41 20.34 13.55
CA GLU A 81 16.38 20.62 14.56
C GLU A 81 15.20 21.37 13.92
N PRO A 82 13.97 20.82 13.98
CA PRO A 82 12.81 21.45 13.37
C PRO A 82 12.47 22.74 14.10
N GLN A 83 12.17 23.80 13.36
CA GLN A 83 11.71 25.05 13.97
C GLN A 83 10.34 24.86 14.62
N TYR A 84 10.03 25.70 15.61
CA TYR A 84 8.77 25.64 16.34
C TYR A 84 7.57 25.82 15.39
N GLY A 85 6.74 24.77 15.26
CA GLY A 85 5.56 24.78 14.38
C GLY A 85 5.86 24.41 12.93
N GLU A 86 7.08 23.97 12.61
CA GLU A 86 7.43 23.55 11.27
C GLU A 86 6.73 22.25 10.86
N ARG A 87 6.37 22.18 9.58
CA ARG A 87 5.62 21.08 8.98
C ARG A 87 6.58 20.12 8.27
N HIS A 88 6.87 19.02 8.93
CA HIS A 88 7.75 17.99 8.37
C HIS A 88 6.97 16.79 7.83
N PRO A 89 7.36 16.25 6.66
CA PRO A 89 6.81 14.99 6.17
C PRO A 89 7.26 13.84 7.08
N ILE A 90 6.32 13.00 7.49
CA ILE A 90 6.57 11.82 8.33
C ILE A 90 7.23 10.70 7.51
N THR A 91 7.34 10.82 6.18
CA THR A 91 8.11 9.87 5.36
C THR A 91 9.59 9.93 5.72
N PRO A 92 10.13 8.86 6.29
CA PRO A 92 11.56 8.73 6.44
C PRO A 92 12.15 8.54 5.04
N GLU A 93 13.30 9.15 4.76
CA GLU A 93 14.08 8.90 3.55
C GLU A 93 14.37 7.39 3.37
N GLU A 94 14.41 6.66 4.49
CA GLU A 94 14.49 5.20 4.57
C GLU A 94 13.39 4.48 3.77
N PHE A 95 12.19 5.07 3.65
CA PHE A 95 11.10 4.51 2.86
C PHE A 95 11.35 4.64 1.36
N LEU A 96 12.03 5.72 0.92
CA LEU A 96 12.45 5.89 -0.47
C LEU A 96 13.69 5.04 -0.79
N ALA A 97 14.59 4.85 0.18
CA ALA A 97 15.77 4.01 0.02
C ALA A 97 15.42 2.52 -0.14
N ASN A 98 14.41 2.05 0.61
CA ASN A 98 14.02 0.64 0.61
C ASN A 98 12.76 0.38 -0.22
N ARG A 99 12.94 -0.04 -1.48
CA ARG A 99 11.82 -0.42 -2.39
C ARG A 99 10.95 -1.58 -1.90
N GLN A 100 11.43 -2.35 -0.91
CA GLN A 100 10.67 -3.44 -0.31
C GLN A 100 9.64 -2.97 0.74
N LEU A 101 9.80 -1.75 1.26
CA LEU A 101 8.84 -1.19 2.22
C LEU A 101 7.56 -0.80 1.48
N ARG A 102 6.43 -1.15 2.10
CA ARG A 102 5.09 -0.87 1.57
C ARG A 102 4.27 -0.15 2.62
N ILE A 103 3.31 0.62 2.15
CA ILE A 103 2.33 1.24 3.03
C ILE A 103 1.45 0.14 3.62
N ASP A 104 1.16 0.24 4.92
CA ASP A 104 0.12 -0.58 5.54
C ASP A 104 -1.26 -0.14 5.03
N ALA A 105 -1.71 -0.79 3.97
CA ALA A 105 -3.01 -0.54 3.36
C ALA A 105 -4.17 -0.68 4.37
N SER A 106 -4.09 -1.66 5.29
CA SER A 106 -5.15 -1.90 6.26
C SER A 106 -5.29 -0.74 7.25
N TYR A 107 -4.15 -0.26 7.76
CA TYR A 107 -4.11 0.92 8.63
C TYR A 107 -4.73 2.14 7.97
N TYR A 108 -4.31 2.48 6.75
CA TYR A 108 -4.81 3.66 6.07
C TYR A 108 -6.30 3.57 5.73
N ILE A 109 -6.78 2.41 5.29
CA ILE A 109 -8.20 2.23 4.98
C ILE A 109 -9.04 2.39 6.25
N THR A 110 -8.70 1.66 7.32
CA THR A 110 -9.51 1.62 8.55
C THR A 110 -9.41 2.88 9.40
N ARG A 111 -8.23 3.50 9.50
CA ARG A 111 -7.99 4.66 10.38
C ARG A 111 -8.15 5.99 9.67
N VAL A 112 -8.03 6.05 8.35
CA VAL A 112 -8.00 7.33 7.60
C VAL A 112 -9.17 7.45 6.64
N LEU A 113 -9.43 6.43 5.82
CA LEU A 113 -10.40 6.53 4.72
C LEU A 113 -11.85 6.23 5.14
N ILE A 114 -12.07 5.25 6.01
CA ILE A 114 -13.42 4.85 6.46
C ILE A 114 -14.05 5.87 7.44
N PRO A 115 -13.35 6.41 8.45
CA PRO A 115 -14.00 7.23 9.47
C PRO A 115 -14.68 8.51 8.96
N PRO A 116 -14.13 9.24 7.97
CA PRO A 116 -14.80 10.44 7.45
C PRO A 116 -16.16 10.18 6.79
N PRO A 117 -16.29 9.28 5.78
CA PRO A 117 -17.60 8.97 5.19
C PRO A 117 -18.53 8.28 6.16
N GLU A 118 -18.05 7.38 7.03
CA GLU A 118 -18.86 6.68 8.03
C GLU A 118 -19.72 7.63 8.87
N ARG A 119 -19.17 8.80 9.27
CA ARG A 119 -19.93 9.82 10.02
C ARG A 119 -21.19 10.31 9.31
N ILE A 120 -21.15 10.40 7.98
CA ILE A 120 -22.27 10.91 7.17
C ILE A 120 -23.19 9.75 6.77
N PHE A 121 -22.64 8.61 6.35
CA PHE A 121 -23.43 7.45 5.94
C PHE A 121 -24.20 6.83 7.11
N ASN A 122 -23.69 6.91 8.34
CA ASN A 122 -24.42 6.47 9.54
C ASN A 122 -25.74 7.23 9.73
N LEU A 123 -25.83 8.51 9.30
CA LEU A 123 -27.10 9.27 9.33
C LEU A 123 -28.12 8.75 8.32
N VAL A 124 -27.65 8.15 7.23
CA VAL A 124 -28.46 7.55 6.16
C VAL A 124 -28.75 6.07 6.44
N GLY A 125 -28.23 5.52 7.55
CA GLY A 125 -28.39 4.10 7.91
C GLY A 125 -27.47 3.15 7.14
N ALA A 126 -26.38 3.64 6.55
CA ALA A 126 -25.41 2.85 5.81
C ALA A 126 -24.08 2.73 6.58
N ASP A 127 -23.59 1.49 6.74
CA ASP A 127 -22.32 1.20 7.41
C ASP A 127 -21.20 0.98 6.38
N VAL A 128 -20.29 1.95 6.29
CA VAL A 128 -19.12 1.90 5.38
C VAL A 128 -18.09 0.86 5.83
N ARG A 129 -17.99 0.60 7.13
CA ARG A 129 -17.03 -0.35 7.69
C ARG A 129 -17.45 -1.78 7.37
N ALA A 130 -18.74 -2.08 7.52
CA ALA A 130 -19.31 -3.36 7.07
C ALA A 130 -18.99 -3.63 5.60
N TRP A 131 -19.09 -2.62 4.73
CA TRP A 131 -18.73 -2.79 3.31
C TRP A 131 -17.29 -3.23 3.11
N TYR A 132 -16.33 -2.67 3.87
CA TYR A 132 -14.92 -3.05 3.78
C TYR A 132 -14.66 -4.48 4.26
N ASP A 133 -15.40 -4.94 5.27
CA ASP A 133 -15.26 -6.30 5.81
C ASP A 133 -15.91 -7.36 4.92
N GLU A 134 -17.00 -7.03 4.24
CA GLU A 134 -17.64 -7.87 3.20
C GLU A 134 -16.78 -8.02 1.93
N MET A 135 -15.87 -7.07 1.68
CA MET A 135 -15.11 -7.00 0.44
C MET A 135 -14.08 -8.16 0.34
N PRO A 136 -13.95 -8.83 -0.82
CA PRO A 136 -12.91 -9.84 -1.02
C PRO A 136 -11.52 -9.19 -1.02
N LYS A 137 -10.78 -9.36 0.07
CA LYS A 137 -9.39 -8.92 0.24
C LYS A 137 -8.48 -9.91 -0.49
N THR A 138 -8.38 -9.78 -1.81
CA THR A 138 -7.44 -10.59 -2.60
C THR A 138 -6.01 -10.20 -2.23
N THR A 139 -5.38 -10.97 -1.35
CA THR A 139 -3.93 -10.93 -1.15
C THR A 139 -3.30 -11.54 -2.40
N THR A 140 -3.16 -10.75 -3.45
CA THR A 140 -2.38 -11.17 -4.61
C THR A 140 -0.94 -11.32 -4.13
N VAL A 141 -0.46 -12.57 -4.10
CA VAL A 141 0.97 -12.87 -4.01
C VAL A 141 1.65 -11.97 -5.01
N ASP A 142 2.59 -11.18 -4.50
CA ASP A 142 3.20 -10.06 -5.19
C ASP A 142 3.59 -10.45 -6.63
N GLU A 143 2.90 -9.87 -7.64
CA GLU A 143 3.42 -9.91 -9.00
C GLU A 143 4.66 -9.03 -8.99
N GLN A 144 5.81 -9.67 -8.73
CA GLN A 144 7.10 -9.07 -9.01
C GLN A 144 7.09 -8.62 -10.48
N ASP A 145 7.51 -7.37 -10.69
CA ASP A 145 7.65 -6.79 -12.02
C ASP A 145 8.46 -7.76 -12.93
N PRO A 146 7.88 -8.29 -14.02
CA PRO A 146 8.54 -9.26 -14.89
C PRO A 146 9.86 -8.74 -15.46
N LEU A 147 10.06 -7.41 -15.45
CA LEU A 147 11.28 -6.76 -15.92
C LEU A 147 12.49 -6.95 -14.99
N VAL A 148 12.28 -7.43 -13.75
CA VAL A 148 13.37 -7.76 -12.81
C VAL A 148 13.92 -9.18 -13.06
N HIS A 149 13.16 -10.05 -13.73
CA HIS A 149 13.61 -11.39 -14.14
C HIS A 149 14.18 -11.38 -15.57
N SER A 150 15.24 -10.60 -15.80
CA SER A 150 16.09 -10.81 -16.99
C SER A 150 16.97 -12.04 -16.74
N PRO A 151 16.93 -13.09 -17.59
CA PRO A 151 17.75 -14.30 -17.43
C PRO A 151 19.21 -14.08 -17.81
N ARG A 152 19.76 -12.88 -17.62
CA ARG A 152 21.17 -12.59 -17.83
C ARG A 152 21.94 -12.83 -16.54
N LYS A 153 22.23 -14.11 -16.30
CA LYS A 153 23.37 -14.66 -15.55
C LYS A 153 23.97 -13.71 -14.50
N CYS A 154 23.43 -13.73 -13.28
CA CYS A 154 24.07 -13.10 -12.12
C CYS A 154 24.70 -14.16 -11.23
N ALA A 155 25.99 -13.97 -10.94
CA ALA A 155 26.75 -14.69 -9.93
C ALA A 155 26.06 -14.58 -8.54
N PRO A 156 26.31 -15.52 -7.61
CA PRO A 156 25.62 -15.54 -6.32
C PRO A 156 26.12 -14.38 -5.46
N VAL A 157 25.40 -13.26 -5.49
CA VAL A 157 25.54 -12.23 -4.46
C VAL A 157 24.79 -12.73 -3.25
N HIS A 158 25.47 -12.87 -2.11
CA HIS A 158 24.85 -13.15 -0.82
C HIS A 158 23.74 -12.12 -0.58
N ALA A 159 22.49 -12.55 -0.75
CA ALA A 159 21.33 -11.74 -0.42
C ALA A 159 21.11 -11.84 1.08
N ASN A 160 21.45 -10.77 1.81
CA ASN A 160 20.85 -10.49 3.12
C ASN A 160 19.38 -10.10 2.90
N GLY A 161 18.56 -11.05 2.45
CA GLY A 161 17.15 -10.81 2.14
C GLY A 161 16.34 -10.67 3.42
N PHE A 162 15.76 -9.49 3.65
CA PHE A 162 14.90 -9.24 4.80
C PHE A 162 13.51 -9.91 4.71
N LYS A 163 13.14 -10.45 3.53
CA LYS A 163 11.83 -11.09 3.31
C LYS A 163 11.98 -12.53 2.85
N ILE A 164 11.20 -13.38 3.50
CA ILE A 164 11.06 -14.81 3.18
C ILE A 164 10.72 -14.99 1.68
N ASP A 165 9.87 -14.13 1.10
CA ASP A 165 9.49 -14.14 -0.32
C ASP A 165 10.68 -14.07 -1.31
N GLU A 166 11.82 -13.47 -0.95
CA GLU A 166 12.99 -13.44 -1.84
C GLU A 166 13.64 -14.81 -2.01
N HIS A 167 13.42 -15.71 -1.05
CA HIS A 167 13.86 -17.09 -1.11
C HIS A 167 12.85 -17.99 -1.85
N PHE A 168 11.65 -17.49 -2.19
CA PHE A 168 10.60 -18.23 -2.89
C PHE A 168 10.37 -17.67 -4.30
N GLN A 169 11.14 -18.16 -5.27
CA GLN A 169 10.85 -17.90 -6.69
C GLN A 169 9.66 -18.77 -7.14
N SER A 170 8.46 -18.18 -7.25
CA SER A 170 7.34 -18.89 -7.85
C SER A 170 7.49 -18.93 -9.37
N ALA A 171 7.92 -20.07 -9.93
CA ALA A 171 7.96 -20.29 -11.36
C ALA A 171 6.52 -20.50 -11.89
N ARG A 172 5.83 -19.41 -12.22
CA ARG A 172 4.51 -19.46 -12.86
C ARG A 172 4.65 -19.39 -14.38
N CYS A 173 4.01 -20.32 -15.08
CA CYS A 173 3.93 -20.25 -16.54
C CYS A 173 3.12 -19.01 -16.97
N LEU A 174 3.70 -18.14 -17.78
CA LEU A 174 3.04 -16.93 -18.30
C LEU A 174 1.86 -17.24 -19.24
N THR A 175 1.72 -18.48 -19.71
CA THR A 175 0.68 -18.91 -20.65
C THR A 175 -0.48 -19.66 -19.98
N CYS A 176 -0.21 -20.48 -18.94
CA CYS A 176 -1.23 -21.28 -18.26
C CYS A 176 -1.36 -21.01 -16.76
N SER A 177 -0.57 -20.07 -16.21
CA SER A 177 -0.58 -19.65 -14.79
C SER A 177 -0.30 -20.77 -13.77
N CYS A 178 0.05 -21.98 -14.22
CA CYS A 178 0.41 -23.10 -13.35
C CYS A 178 1.74 -22.82 -12.64
N THR A 179 1.82 -23.18 -11.36
CA THR A 179 3.03 -23.10 -10.54
C THR A 179 3.88 -24.35 -10.78
N ALA A 180 5.09 -24.18 -11.32
CA ALA A 180 6.07 -25.25 -11.41
C ALA A 180 6.63 -25.51 -10.01
N TRP A 181 6.33 -26.68 -9.47
CA TRP A 181 7.02 -27.25 -8.31
C TRP A 181 8.10 -28.14 -8.90
N ASP A 182 9.35 -27.83 -8.56
CA ASP A 182 10.57 -28.33 -9.20
C ASP A 182 10.83 -27.80 -10.61
N GLY A 183 12.01 -27.25 -10.83
CA GLY A 183 12.51 -26.68 -12.09
C GLY A 183 12.63 -27.66 -13.28
N LYS A 184 11.74 -28.65 -13.38
CA LYS A 184 11.46 -29.41 -14.58
C LYS A 184 10.13 -28.94 -15.14
N LEU A 185 10.20 -28.14 -16.21
CA LEU A 185 9.14 -28.15 -17.21
C LEU A 185 9.09 -29.58 -17.76
N ASP A 186 8.27 -30.43 -17.17
CA ASP A 186 8.04 -31.76 -17.71
C ASP A 186 7.52 -31.58 -19.14
N LEU A 187 8.31 -32.07 -20.10
CA LEU A 187 8.08 -32.02 -21.54
C LEU A 187 6.73 -32.64 -21.96
N ALA A 188 6.00 -33.24 -21.02
CA ALA A 188 4.64 -33.74 -21.20
C ALA A 188 3.57 -32.64 -21.30
N PHE A 189 3.78 -31.43 -20.75
CA PHE A 189 2.75 -30.37 -20.78
C PHE A 189 2.74 -29.56 -22.09
N ALA A 190 3.87 -29.53 -22.81
CA ALA A 190 4.00 -28.79 -24.08
C ALA A 190 3.12 -29.35 -25.21
N ARG A 191 2.63 -30.60 -25.10
CA ARG A 191 1.75 -31.20 -26.12
C ARG A 191 0.27 -30.82 -25.99
N ARG A 192 -0.17 -30.17 -24.91
CA ARG A 192 -1.61 -29.88 -24.71
C ARG A 192 -2.04 -28.49 -25.16
N VAL A 193 -1.11 -27.60 -25.52
CA VAL A 193 -1.39 -26.18 -25.83
C VAL A 193 -0.99 -25.77 -27.27
N MET A 194 -0.59 -26.71 -28.12
CA MET A 194 -0.47 -26.44 -29.56
C MET A 194 -1.59 -27.16 -30.32
N PRO A 195 -2.70 -26.49 -30.66
CA PRO A 195 -3.48 -26.92 -31.81
C PRO A 195 -2.59 -26.70 -33.03
N THR A 196 -2.40 -27.79 -33.78
CA THR A 196 -1.72 -27.86 -35.06
C THR A 196 -2.02 -26.64 -35.94
N PHE A 197 -1.02 -25.79 -36.16
CA PHE A 197 -1.03 -24.90 -37.33
C PHE A 197 -0.49 -25.69 -38.51
N ARG A 198 -1.33 -25.81 -39.53
CA ARG A 198 -1.06 -26.42 -40.82
C ARG A 198 -0.16 -25.53 -41.67
#